data_AF-A0A945EBD9-F1
#
_entry.id   AF-A0A945EBD9-F1
#
_cell.length_a   1.000
_cell.length_b   1.000
_cell.length_c   1.000
_cell.angle_alpha   90.00
_cell.angle_beta   90.00
_cell.angle_gamma   90.00
#
_symmetry.space_group_name_H-M   'P 1'
#
loop_
_entity.id
_entity.type
_entity.pdbx_description
1 polymer ?
#
loop_
_entity_poly.entity_id
_entity_poly.type
_entity_poly.pdbx_seq_one_letter_code
_entity_poly.pdbx_strand_id
1 'polypeptide(L)'
;MFLTVHASAGIYIGTVITNPWLAFILAIISHLILDAVPHGDENIGKETDRKKKIIKLSIIAFVDTLGVVILYYFLTSYFITPSPAIILGIIGSIMPDYLWGVYELTKNKILGWISIHILSYFHNILHTRVSLPVGMLIQALTLLFFITLVIL
;
A
#
# COMPACT_ATOMS: atom_id res chain seq x y z
N MET A 1 -0.87 5.94 -1.84
CA MET A 1 0.43 5.50 -2.43
C MET A 1 0.23 4.18 -3.20
N PHE A 2 1.20 3.65 -3.97
CA PHE A 2 1.06 2.35 -4.65
C PHE A 2 1.21 1.16 -3.67
N LEU A 3 0.43 0.09 -3.88
CA LEU A 3 0.43 -1.14 -3.07
C LEU A 3 1.82 -1.78 -3.01
N THR A 4 2.54 -1.77 -4.12
CA THR A 4 3.89 -2.36 -4.20
C THR A 4 4.87 -1.71 -3.20
N VAL A 5 4.76 -0.39 -2.97
CA VAL A 5 5.62 0.31 -2.01
C VAL A 5 5.23 -0.05 -0.57
N HIS A 6 3.95 -0.06 -0.24
CA HIS A 6 3.48 -0.51 1.07
C HIS A 6 3.90 -1.96 1.36
N ALA A 7 3.71 -2.85 0.38
CA ALA A 7 4.09 -4.24 0.50
C ALA A 7 5.59 -4.42 0.72
N SER A 8 6.44 -3.62 0.08
CA SER A 8 7.89 -3.67 0.32
C SER A 8 8.27 -3.34 1.77
N ALA A 9 7.58 -2.37 2.39
CA ALA A 9 7.75 -2.07 3.80
C ALA A 9 7.19 -3.20 4.70
N GLY A 10 6.03 -3.76 4.34
CA GLY A 10 5.45 -4.91 5.04
C GLY A 10 6.36 -6.15 5.00
N ILE A 11 7.03 -6.40 3.87
CA ILE A 11 8.04 -7.46 3.73
C ILE A 11 9.20 -7.21 4.68
N TYR A 12 9.78 -6.00 4.67
CA TYR A 12 10.87 -5.63 5.58
C TYR A 12 10.47 -5.78 7.06
N ILE A 13 9.29 -5.32 7.45
CA ILE A 13 8.80 -5.51 8.81
C ILE A 13 8.72 -7.00 9.16
N GLY A 14 8.23 -7.84 8.25
CA GLY A 14 8.13 -9.28 8.47
C GLY A 14 9.47 -10.03 8.45
N THR A 15 10.53 -9.48 7.86
CA THR A 15 11.89 -10.06 7.96
C THR A 15 12.55 -9.74 9.30
N VAL A 16 12.25 -8.57 9.88
CA VAL A 16 12.80 -8.14 11.18
C VAL A 16 11.97 -8.64 12.36
N ILE A 17 10.65 -8.67 12.23
CA ILE A 17 9.71 -9.01 13.30
C ILE A 17 9.21 -10.44 13.13
N THR A 18 9.61 -11.33 14.04
CA THR A 18 9.25 -12.76 13.96
C THR A 18 7.81 -13.07 14.38
N ASN A 19 7.20 -12.23 15.22
CA ASN A 19 5.81 -12.39 15.64
C ASN A 19 4.85 -11.93 14.52
N PRO A 20 4.04 -12.82 13.93
CA PRO A 20 3.23 -12.45 12.77
C PRO A 20 2.16 -11.38 13.06
N TRP A 21 1.56 -11.41 14.25
CA TRP A 21 0.52 -10.45 14.63
C TRP A 21 1.11 -9.06 14.91
N LEU A 22 2.30 -9.01 15.49
CA LEU A 22 3.01 -7.75 15.66
C LEU A 22 3.44 -7.18 14.31
N ALA A 23 3.95 -8.03 13.39
CA ALA A 23 4.29 -7.62 12.03
C ALA A 23 3.08 -7.04 11.29
N PHE A 24 1.91 -7.68 11.41
CA PHE A 24 0.65 -7.18 10.86
C PHE A 24 0.30 -5.77 11.37
N ILE A 25 0.31 -5.56 12.68
CA ILE A 25 -0.05 -4.28 13.31
C ILE A 25 0.93 -3.19 12.91
N LEU A 26 2.24 -3.48 12.97
CA LEU A 26 3.28 -2.54 12.56
C LEU A 26 3.19 -2.21 11.07
N ALA A 27 2.81 -3.17 10.23
CA ALA A 27 2.62 -2.95 8.81
C ALA A 27 1.43 -2.02 8.51
N ILE A 28 0.31 -2.13 9.25
CA ILE A 28 -0.79 -1.17 9.17
C ILE A 28 -0.33 0.23 9.56
N ILE A 29 0.47 0.36 10.63
CA ILE A 29 1.02 1.65 11.05
C ILE A 29 1.94 2.22 9.96
N SER A 30 2.79 1.37 9.37
CA SER A 30 3.68 1.77 8.28
C SER A 30 2.91 2.28 7.08
N HIS A 31 1.76 1.70 6.76
CA HIS A 31 0.89 2.18 5.69
C HIS A 31 0.49 3.64 5.92
N LEU A 32 -0.03 3.96 7.12
CA LEU A 32 -0.46 5.32 7.47
C LEU A 32 0.68 6.33 7.41
N ILE A 33 1.90 5.93 7.78
CA ILE A 33 3.09 6.77 7.72
C ILE A 33 3.51 7.00 6.27
N LEU A 34 3.54 5.93 5.45
CA LEU A 34 4.00 6.01 4.07
C LEU A 34 3.03 6.74 3.15
N ASP A 35 1.76 6.79 3.49
CA ASP A 35 0.78 7.62 2.79
C ASP A 35 1.05 9.13 2.92
N ALA A 36 1.88 9.56 3.87
CA ALA A 36 2.38 10.93 3.93
C ALA A 36 3.45 11.24 2.87
N VAL A 37 4.06 10.20 2.27
CA VAL A 37 5.10 10.37 1.24
C VAL A 37 4.44 10.78 -0.08
N PRO A 38 4.89 11.88 -0.73
CA PRO A 38 4.26 12.35 -1.96
C PRO A 38 4.25 11.28 -3.07
N HIS A 39 3.07 11.03 -3.65
CA HIS A 39 2.87 9.97 -4.65
C HIS A 39 2.21 10.46 -5.95
N GLY A 40 1.59 11.64 -6.00
CA GLY A 40 1.18 12.31 -7.24
C GLY A 40 0.01 11.67 -8.01
N ASP A 41 -0.70 10.72 -7.39
CA ASP A 41 -1.82 9.97 -7.95
C ASP A 41 -3.20 10.55 -7.59
N GLU A 42 -3.25 11.76 -7.02
CA GLU A 42 -4.46 12.34 -6.40
C GLU A 42 -5.60 12.58 -7.41
N ASN A 43 -5.28 12.60 -8.70
CA ASN A 43 -6.24 12.76 -9.78
C ASN A 43 -6.79 11.42 -10.31
N ILE A 44 -6.22 10.28 -9.93
CA ILE A 44 -6.62 8.96 -10.45
C ILE A 44 -8.07 8.64 -10.09
N GLY A 45 -8.50 9.01 -8.88
CA GLY A 45 -9.85 8.75 -8.35
C GLY A 45 -10.91 9.81 -8.65
N LYS A 46 -10.61 10.87 -9.42
CA LYS A 46 -11.51 12.01 -9.66
C LYS A 46 -12.53 11.81 -10.80
N GLU A 47 -12.63 10.59 -11.34
CA GLU A 47 -13.60 10.28 -12.39
C GLU A 47 -15.05 10.46 -11.86
N THR A 48 -15.85 11.24 -12.60
CA THR A 48 -17.23 11.59 -12.21
C THR A 48 -18.20 10.48 -12.54
N ASP A 49 -17.93 9.71 -13.60
CA ASP A 49 -18.72 8.52 -13.92
C ASP A 49 -18.36 7.37 -12.98
N ARG A 50 -19.30 6.98 -12.11
CA ARG A 50 -19.07 5.92 -11.12
C ARG A 50 -18.62 4.60 -11.74
N LYS A 51 -19.18 4.20 -12.90
CA LYS A 51 -18.85 2.92 -13.54
C LYS A 51 -17.44 2.97 -14.10
N LYS A 52 -17.08 4.04 -14.80
CA LYS A 52 -15.72 4.25 -15.31
C LYS A 52 -14.70 4.34 -14.18
N LYS A 53 -15.04 5.05 -13.10
CA LYS A 53 -14.21 5.14 -11.88
C LYS A 53 -13.91 3.76 -11.32
N ILE A 54 -14.95 2.94 -11.10
CA ILE A 54 -14.80 1.59 -10.55
C ILE A 54 -13.93 0.73 -11.47
N ILE A 55 -14.19 0.71 -12.77
CA ILE A 55 -13.40 -0.09 -13.72
C ILE A 55 -11.93 0.34 -13.69
N LYS A 56 -11.67 1.65 -13.74
CA LYS A 56 -10.32 2.21 -13.70
C LYS A 56 -9.58 1.83 -12.42
N LEU A 57 -10.21 2.04 -11.26
CA LEU A 57 -9.61 1.70 -9.97
C LEU A 57 -9.38 0.19 -9.83
N SER A 58 -10.30 -0.65 -10.30
CA SER A 58 -10.13 -2.11 -10.27
C SER A 58 -8.96 -2.58 -11.14
N ILE A 59 -8.78 -1.99 -12.33
CA ILE A 59 -7.63 -2.32 -13.21
C ILE A 59 -6.32 -1.91 -12.54
N ILE A 60 -6.26 -0.70 -11.98
CA ILE A 60 -5.06 -0.20 -11.30
C ILE A 60 -4.73 -1.09 -10.09
N ALA A 61 -5.72 -1.37 -9.24
CA ALA A 61 -5.56 -2.25 -8.10
C ALA A 61 -5.08 -3.64 -8.53
N PHE A 62 -5.64 -4.21 -9.60
CA PHE A 62 -5.22 -5.51 -10.13
C PHE A 62 -3.75 -5.51 -10.58
N VAL A 63 -3.35 -4.52 -11.39
CA VAL A 63 -1.97 -4.40 -11.89
C VAL A 63 -0.98 -4.20 -10.73
N ASP A 64 -1.30 -3.35 -9.77
CA ASP A 64 -0.43 -3.10 -8.61
C ASP A 64 -0.36 -4.33 -7.68
N THR A 65 -1.47 -5.07 -7.52
CA THR A 65 -1.48 -6.36 -6.81
C THR A 65 -0.56 -7.38 -7.49
N LEU A 66 -0.55 -7.45 -8.83
CA LEU A 66 0.40 -8.29 -9.55
C LEU A 66 1.85 -7.85 -9.28
N GLY A 67 2.10 -6.54 -9.18
CA GLY A 67 3.39 -5.99 -8.76
C GLY A 67 3.83 -6.52 -7.40
N VAL A 68 2.93 -6.53 -6.40
CA VAL A 68 3.17 -7.11 -5.07
C VAL A 68 3.53 -8.60 -5.16
N VAL A 69 2.78 -9.39 -5.93
CA VAL A 69 3.03 -10.83 -6.10
C VAL A 69 4.39 -11.09 -6.76
N ILE A 70 4.71 -10.34 -7.82
CA ILE A 70 5.99 -10.45 -8.53
C ILE A 70 7.14 -10.07 -7.60
N LEU A 71 7.02 -8.98 -6.84
CA LEU A 71 8.02 -8.55 -5.87
C LEU A 71 8.25 -9.61 -4.78
N TYR A 72 7.18 -10.12 -4.18
CA TYR A 72 7.26 -11.16 -3.16
C TYR A 72 7.92 -12.44 -3.70
N TYR A 73 7.52 -12.89 -4.89
CA TYR A 73 8.11 -14.05 -5.54
C TYR A 73 9.60 -13.85 -5.83
N PHE A 74 9.97 -12.68 -6.38
CA PHE A 74 11.36 -12.34 -6.64
C PHE A 74 12.20 -12.36 -5.35
N LEU A 75 11.76 -11.66 -4.30
CA LEU A 75 12.50 -11.59 -3.04
C LEU A 75 12.64 -12.97 -2.39
N THR A 76 11.58 -13.77 -2.37
CA THR A 76 11.62 -15.11 -1.76
C THR A 76 12.40 -16.14 -2.57
N SER A 77 12.60 -15.91 -3.87
CA SER A 77 13.41 -16.79 -4.72
C SER A 77 14.91 -16.58 -4.53
N TYR A 78 15.33 -15.39 -4.12
CA TYR A 78 16.75 -15.00 -4.17
C TYR A 78 17.33 -14.44 -2.87
N PHE A 79 16.53 -13.84 -1.99
CA PHE A 79 17.04 -13.03 -0.89
C PHE A 79 16.48 -13.40 0.49
N ILE A 80 15.22 -13.83 0.58
CA ILE A 80 14.55 -14.07 1.87
C ILE A 80 13.83 -15.41 1.93
N THR A 81 13.71 -15.98 3.13
CA THR A 81 12.89 -17.17 3.36
C THR A 81 11.44 -16.76 3.68
N PRO A 82 10.43 -17.32 2.99
CA PRO A 82 9.02 -17.10 3.33
C PRO A 82 8.72 -17.37 4.82
N SER A 83 7.94 -16.50 5.45
CA SER A 83 7.49 -16.67 6.82
C SER A 83 6.06 -16.14 7.00
N PRO A 84 5.29 -16.65 8.00
CA PRO A 84 3.99 -16.10 8.31
C PRO A 84 4.04 -14.60 8.67
N ALA A 85 5.14 -14.13 9.25
CA ALA A 85 5.32 -12.73 9.58
C ALA A 85 5.47 -11.84 8.33
N ILE A 86 6.17 -12.31 7.29
CA ILE A 86 6.25 -11.61 5.99
C ILE A 86 4.87 -11.54 5.34
N ILE A 87 4.12 -12.65 5.32
CA ILE A 87 2.78 -12.69 4.73
C ILE A 87 1.83 -11.74 5.47
N LEU A 88 1.80 -11.79 6.80
CA LEU A 88 0.95 -10.88 7.57
C LEU A 88 1.44 -9.42 7.51
N GLY A 89 2.73 -9.19 7.36
CA GLY A 89 3.29 -7.85 7.08
C GLY A 89 2.78 -7.30 5.74
N ILE A 90 2.82 -8.09 4.67
CA ILE A 90 2.24 -7.70 3.37
C ILE A 90 0.75 -7.39 3.53
N ILE A 91 -0.03 -8.32 4.10
CA ILE A 91 -1.48 -8.14 4.26
C ILE A 91 -1.77 -6.87 5.07
N GLY A 92 -1.11 -6.66 6.21
CA GLY A 92 -1.30 -5.48 7.04
C GLY A 92 -0.98 -4.17 6.32
N SER A 93 0.07 -4.16 5.49
CA SER A 93 0.49 -2.97 4.76
C SER A 93 -0.44 -2.56 3.61
N ILE A 94 -1.15 -3.50 2.98
CA ILE A 94 -2.03 -3.23 1.83
C ILE A 94 -3.52 -3.26 2.18
N MET A 95 -3.88 -3.86 3.31
CA MET A 95 -5.27 -3.99 3.76
C MET A 95 -6.02 -2.65 3.79
N PRO A 96 -5.43 -1.53 4.27
CA PRO A 96 -6.19 -0.28 4.34
C PRO A 96 -6.67 0.23 2.97
N ASP A 97 -5.86 0.09 1.92
CA ASP A 97 -6.24 0.42 0.53
C ASP A 97 -7.37 -0.48 0.02
N TYR A 98 -7.32 -1.79 0.30
CA TYR A 98 -8.42 -2.68 -0.07
C TYR A 98 -9.71 -2.36 0.69
N LEU A 99 -9.64 -2.01 1.97
CA LEU A 99 -10.82 -1.57 2.73
C LEU A 99 -11.44 -0.32 2.12
N TRP A 100 -10.61 0.65 1.71
CA TRP A 100 -11.06 1.83 0.98
C TRP A 100 -11.67 1.47 -0.38
N GLY A 101 -11.04 0.59 -1.15
CA GLY A 101 -11.56 0.11 -2.44
C GLY A 101 -12.90 -0.61 -2.32
N VAL A 102 -13.05 -1.50 -1.33
CA VAL A 102 -14.32 -2.19 -1.04
C VAL A 102 -15.39 -1.19 -0.60
N TYR A 103 -15.03 -0.16 0.16
CA TYR A 103 -15.95 0.94 0.46
C TYR A 103 -16.39 1.67 -0.81
N GLU A 104 -15.49 1.98 -1.74
CA GLU A 104 -15.86 2.63 -3.00
C GLU A 104 -16.82 1.77 -3.85
N LEU A 105 -16.67 0.44 -3.82
CA LEU A 105 -17.56 -0.49 -4.51
C LEU A 105 -18.94 -0.58 -3.84
N THR A 106 -18.96 -0.82 -2.53
CA THR A 106 -20.18 -1.18 -1.77
C THR A 106 -20.92 0.02 -1.20
N LYS A 107 -20.23 1.13 -0.95
CA LYS A 107 -20.70 2.29 -0.19
C LYS A 107 -21.27 1.93 1.19
N ASN A 108 -20.75 0.86 1.81
CA ASN A 108 -21.14 0.42 3.15
C ASN A 108 -20.77 1.47 4.21
N LYS A 109 -21.70 1.79 5.13
CA LYS A 109 -21.53 2.83 6.16
C LYS A 109 -20.44 2.51 7.19
N ILE A 110 -20.24 1.24 7.55
CA ILE A 110 -19.23 0.81 8.53
C ILE A 110 -17.82 0.97 7.93
N LEU A 111 -17.64 0.47 6.70
CA LEU A 111 -16.37 0.64 5.97
C LEU A 111 -16.10 2.11 5.66
N GLY A 112 -17.15 2.89 5.41
CA GLY A 112 -17.06 4.34 5.26
C GLY A 112 -16.56 5.03 6.52
N TRP A 113 -17.03 4.62 7.71
CA TRP A 113 -16.53 5.18 8.96
C TRP A 113 -15.03 4.94 9.14
N ILE A 114 -14.58 3.70 8.92
CA ILE A 114 -13.15 3.32 9.00
C ILE A 114 -12.31 4.11 7.98
N SER A 115 -12.75 4.14 6.72
CA SER A 115 -12.05 4.81 5.62
C SER A 115 -11.96 6.33 5.82
N ILE A 116 -13.04 6.95 6.31
CA ILE A 116 -13.12 8.41 6.46
C ILE A 116 -12.38 8.88 7.71
N HIS A 117 -12.49 8.17 8.84
CA HIS A 117 -11.97 8.68 10.12
C HIS A 117 -10.53 8.26 10.40
N ILE A 118 -10.12 7.07 9.96
CA ILE A 118 -8.77 6.56 10.25
C ILE A 118 -7.85 6.87 9.06
N LEU A 119 -8.22 6.44 7.86
CA LEU A 119 -7.35 6.54 6.68
C LEU A 119 -7.24 7.99 6.16
N SER A 120 -8.37 8.70 6.05
CA SER A 120 -8.38 10.05 5.49
C SER A 120 -7.79 11.12 6.40
N TYR A 121 -7.80 10.89 7.73
CA TYR A 121 -7.28 11.87 8.70
C TYR A 121 -5.76 11.98 8.60
N PHE A 122 -5.04 10.86 8.59
CA PHE A 122 -3.58 10.85 8.43
C PHE A 122 -3.15 11.36 7.06
N HIS A 123 -3.92 11.01 6.01
CA HIS A 123 -3.66 11.46 4.65
C HIS A 123 -3.66 12.99 4.52
N ASN A 124 -4.39 13.75 5.35
CA ASN A 124 -4.50 15.21 5.23
C ASN A 124 -3.47 16.01 6.05
N ILE A 125 -2.70 15.39 6.95
CA ILE A 125 -1.81 16.12 7.88
C ILE A 125 -0.49 16.51 7.20
N LEU A 126 0.00 15.71 6.25
CA LEU A 126 1.33 15.87 5.65
C LEU A 126 1.30 15.91 4.11
N HIS A 127 0.11 16.03 3.52
CA HIS A 127 -0.07 15.87 2.07
C HIS A 127 0.60 17.00 1.26
N THR A 128 1.74 16.71 0.64
CA THR A 128 2.35 17.58 -0.36
C THR A 128 1.97 17.10 -1.75
N ARG A 129 1.29 17.95 -2.52
CA ARG A 129 0.90 17.62 -3.90
C ARG A 129 2.09 17.79 -4.82
N VAL A 130 2.38 16.74 -5.58
CA VAL A 130 3.42 16.73 -6.62
C VAL A 130 2.81 16.23 -7.93
N SER A 131 3.42 16.57 -9.06
CA SER A 131 3.00 15.98 -10.35
C SER A 131 3.23 14.47 -10.36
N LEU A 132 2.39 13.71 -11.08
CA LEU A 132 2.51 12.26 -11.18
C LEU A 132 3.93 11.76 -11.52
N PRO A 133 4.70 12.34 -12.47
CA PRO A 133 6.07 11.87 -12.74
C PRO A 133 7.02 12.02 -11.55
N VAL A 134 6.92 13.14 -10.82
CA VAL A 134 7.70 13.38 -9.59
C VAL A 134 7.27 12.41 -8.49
N GLY A 135 5.96 12.19 -8.33
CA GLY A 135 5.42 11.17 -7.45
C GLY A 135 5.99 9.79 -7.77
N MET A 136 5.92 9.35 -9.03
CA MET A 136 6.47 8.05 -9.46
C MET A 136 7.97 7.92 -9.19
N LEU A 137 8.76 8.98 -9.35
CA LEU A 137 10.18 8.97 -8.98
C LEU A 137 10.36 8.76 -7.47
N ILE A 138 9.63 9.51 -6.64
CA ILE A 138 9.68 9.35 -5.17
C ILE A 138 9.27 7.93 -4.77
N GLN A 139 8.21 7.39 -5.39
CA GLN A 139 7.74 6.03 -5.17
C GLN A 139 8.79 4.98 -5.53
N ALA A 140 9.47 5.14 -6.67
CA ALA A 140 10.55 4.25 -7.07
C ALA A 140 11.73 4.28 -6.09
N LEU A 141 12.10 5.46 -5.58
CA LEU A 141 13.15 5.61 -4.57
C LEU A 141 12.75 4.96 -3.23
N THR A 142 11.52 5.16 -2.77
CA THR A 142 10.99 4.54 -1.55
C THR A 142 10.94 3.01 -1.67
N LEU A 143 10.52 2.49 -2.84
CA LEU A 143 10.54 1.06 -3.13
C LEU A 143 11.97 0.51 -3.08
N LEU A 144 12.92 1.17 -3.74
CA LEU A 144 14.32 0.75 -3.77
C LEU A 144 14.95 0.76 -2.37
N PHE A 145 14.59 1.75 -1.55
CA PHE A 145 15.01 1.83 -0.16
C PHE A 145 14.59 0.60 0.63
N PHE A 146 13.31 0.22 0.60
CA PHE A 146 12.85 -0.98 1.31
C PHE A 146 13.40 -2.28 0.72
N ILE A 147 13.53 -2.39 -0.60
CA ILE A 147 14.18 -3.56 -1.22
C ILE A 147 15.61 -3.70 -0.71
N THR A 148 16.35 -2.60 -0.61
CA THR A 148 17.73 -2.61 -0.11
C THR A 148 17.77 -3.04 1.35
N LEU A 149 16.86 -2.55 2.20
CA LEU A 149 16.76 -2.97 3.59
C LEU A 149 16.39 -4.45 3.77
N VAL A 150 15.67 -5.05 2.82
CA VAL A 150 15.32 -6.47 2.83
C VAL A 150 16.52 -7.36 2.44
N ILE A 151 17.40 -6.85 1.58
CA ILE A 151 18.53 -7.63 1.02
C ILE A 151 19.78 -7.57 1.93
N LEU A 152 19.94 -6.50 2.70
CA LEU A 152 21.06 -6.31 3.66
C LEU A 152 20.84 -7.11 4.95
#